data_AF-A0A4P9Y4E1-F1
#
_entry.id   AF-A0A4P9Y4E1-F1
#
_cell.length_a   1.000
_cell.length_b   1.000
_cell.length_c   1.000
_cell.angle_alpha   90.00
_cell.angle_beta   90.00
_cell.angle_gamma   90.00
#
_symmetry.space_group_name_H-M   'P 1'
#
loop_
_entity.id
_entity.type
_entity.pdbx_description
1 polymer ?
#
loop_
_entity_poly.entity_id
_entity_poly.type
_entity_poly.pdbx_seq_one_letter_code
_entity_poly.pdbx_strand_id
1 'polypeptide(L)'
;MPPPFTPIPIGSAIPPNTAHAVSVSLPSWKATVGYEEGDPAVVSRMKCGYPRFFLHPLVVELSRVCEESFGSPEEACLLFASRAVVRRCQDFLENYASVPSRAVEWRVNPASGPLDPEEEVSLRPLTLSILFFPISDWSVAKSYWQHTGEGISSRLAHHCLRLLSSLQEEDRWVSHVEQHPLGRLGKRTDLAPPAPAPSTEDQDTYIEERFGRNMDRERAEEAKAVLRHRIAQLASPTCSDSHVFLYPCGMAAIFHAHRLLRLLHPERKSVCLGFPYTDTLKILQKWGPGCVHLPRGDEADLARLTQLLEEKPPILGVFCEFPSNPMLTSVDLARVRHLADIYGFALVVDDTVGAGGENVDVLPWADVVVSSLTKTFSGESNVMGGSLMIRPKSNWAQALLNLQGQEYEDLLWDEDAIFLERNSRAFQSRLAQVNVSTEALVDFLR
;
A
#
# COMPACT_ATOMS: atom_id res chain seq x y z
N MET A 1 29.88 18.27 -17.99
CA MET A 1 28.48 18.05 -18.38
C MET A 1 27.98 16.83 -17.63
N PRO A 2 26.78 16.87 -17.02
CA PRO A 2 26.17 15.64 -16.52
C PRO A 2 26.02 14.65 -17.69
N PRO A 3 26.10 13.34 -17.43
CA PRO A 3 25.89 12.34 -18.47
C PRO A 3 24.50 12.53 -19.12
N PRO A 4 24.35 12.24 -20.41
CA PRO A 4 23.05 12.30 -21.07
C PRO A 4 22.07 11.37 -20.33
N PHE A 5 20.87 11.89 -20.07
CA PHE A 5 19.80 11.09 -19.48
C PHE A 5 19.53 9.87 -20.37
N THR A 6 19.68 8.67 -19.81
CA THR A 6 19.39 7.42 -20.49
C THR A 6 18.02 6.94 -20.02
N PRO A 7 16.98 6.94 -20.87
CA PRO A 7 15.65 6.57 -20.44
C PRO A 7 15.56 5.10 -20.06
N ILE A 8 14.97 4.80 -18.90
CA ILE A 8 14.61 3.44 -18.52
C ILE A 8 13.46 2.98 -19.43
N PRO A 9 13.53 1.78 -20.05
CA PRO A 9 12.50 1.31 -20.97
C PRO A 9 11.08 1.31 -20.36
N ILE A 10 10.06 1.58 -21.19
CA ILE A 10 8.64 1.55 -20.77
C ILE A 10 8.34 0.23 -20.06
N GLY A 11 7.68 0.32 -18.90
CA GLY A 11 7.20 -0.84 -18.15
C GLY A 11 8.26 -1.54 -17.30
N SER A 12 9.53 -1.10 -17.35
CA SER A 12 10.60 -1.61 -16.49
C SER A 12 10.55 -0.96 -15.10
N ALA A 13 11.08 -1.68 -14.10
CA ALA A 13 11.17 -1.23 -12.72
C ALA A 13 11.97 0.07 -12.54
N ILE A 14 11.57 0.85 -11.52
CA ILE A 14 12.33 1.99 -11.00
C ILE A 14 12.55 1.78 -9.49
N PRO A 15 13.81 1.68 -9.02
CA PRO A 15 15.05 1.60 -9.81
C PRO A 15 15.11 0.38 -10.75
N PRO A 16 15.95 0.41 -11.80
CA PRO A 16 16.16 -0.75 -12.67
C PRO A 16 16.55 -2.00 -11.87
N ASN A 17 16.15 -3.18 -12.34
CA ASN A 17 16.49 -4.49 -11.76
C ASN A 17 16.14 -4.66 -10.28
N THR A 18 15.18 -3.87 -9.77
CA THR A 18 14.70 -4.01 -8.39
C THR A 18 13.61 -5.08 -8.32
N ALA A 19 13.88 -6.18 -7.63
CA ALA A 19 13.02 -7.36 -7.55
C ALA A 19 11.59 -7.06 -7.05
N HIS A 20 11.50 -6.21 -6.03
CA HIS A 20 10.24 -5.84 -5.36
C HIS A 20 9.84 -4.39 -5.68
N ALA A 21 10.16 -3.91 -6.89
CA ALA A 21 9.89 -2.55 -7.29
C ALA A 21 8.41 -2.21 -7.17
N VAL A 22 8.13 -1.03 -6.61
CA VAL A 22 6.77 -0.48 -6.51
C VAL A 22 6.55 0.69 -7.48
N SER A 23 7.53 0.97 -8.34
CA SER A 23 7.49 2.03 -9.34
C SER A 23 7.92 1.50 -10.71
N VAL A 24 7.43 2.15 -11.77
CA VAL A 24 7.57 1.71 -13.16
C VAL A 24 7.88 2.88 -14.07
N SER A 25 8.70 2.63 -15.08
CA SER A 25 9.11 3.66 -16.04
C SER A 25 8.05 3.94 -17.09
N LEU A 26 7.64 5.21 -17.14
CA LEU A 26 6.91 5.83 -18.23
C LEU A 26 7.75 7.03 -18.73
N PRO A 27 8.80 6.79 -19.55
CA PRO A 27 9.88 7.75 -19.80
C PRO A 27 9.49 8.95 -20.68
N SER A 28 8.24 9.03 -21.14
CA SER A 28 7.77 10.12 -22.00
C SER A 28 6.33 10.48 -21.65
N TRP A 29 5.94 11.73 -21.89
CA TRP A 29 4.56 12.18 -21.69
C TRP A 29 3.55 11.35 -22.50
N LYS A 30 3.92 10.96 -23.72
CA LYS A 30 3.11 10.06 -24.56
C LYS A 30 2.89 8.69 -23.89
N ALA A 31 3.91 8.15 -23.22
CA ALA A 31 3.77 6.90 -22.48
C ALA A 31 2.87 7.08 -21.25
N THR A 32 2.97 8.20 -20.53
CA THR A 32 2.06 8.53 -19.42
C THR A 32 0.61 8.60 -19.88
N VAL A 33 0.32 9.37 -20.93
CA VAL A 33 -1.03 9.48 -21.50
C VAL A 33 -1.53 8.12 -21.99
N GLY A 34 -0.69 7.37 -22.72
CA GLY A 34 -1.04 6.04 -23.22
C GLY A 34 -1.31 5.03 -22.09
N TYR A 35 -0.62 5.14 -20.95
CA TYR A 35 -0.93 4.32 -19.78
C TYR A 35 -2.31 4.65 -19.20
N GLU A 36 -2.61 5.94 -19.01
CA GLU A 36 -3.90 6.40 -18.45
C GLU A 36 -5.10 6.09 -19.38
N GLU A 37 -4.90 6.15 -20.70
CA GLU A 37 -5.93 5.83 -21.70
C GLU A 37 -6.04 4.32 -22.01
N GLY A 38 -5.16 3.50 -21.44
CA GLY A 38 -5.14 2.05 -21.68
C GLY A 38 -4.67 1.66 -23.08
N ASP A 39 -3.80 2.46 -23.71
CA ASP A 39 -3.18 2.16 -25.00
C ASP A 39 -2.46 0.79 -24.95
N PRO A 40 -2.90 -0.20 -25.75
CA PRO A 40 -2.27 -1.51 -25.80
C PRO A 40 -0.76 -1.46 -26.09
N ALA A 41 -0.26 -0.46 -26.82
CA ALA A 41 1.16 -0.31 -27.11
C ALA A 41 2.01 0.05 -25.88
N VAL A 42 1.39 0.62 -24.85
CA VAL A 42 2.02 0.94 -23.57
C VAL A 42 1.74 -0.18 -22.56
N VAL A 43 0.47 -0.52 -22.36
CA VAL A 43 0.04 -1.49 -21.33
C VAL A 43 0.67 -2.86 -21.53
N SER A 44 0.80 -3.33 -22.78
CA SER A 44 1.43 -4.63 -23.08
C SER A 44 2.92 -4.71 -22.74
N ARG A 45 3.58 -3.56 -22.52
CA ARG A 45 5.01 -3.48 -22.16
C ARG A 45 5.24 -3.42 -20.66
N MET A 46 4.18 -3.29 -19.86
CA MET A 46 4.27 -3.21 -18.39
C MET A 46 4.75 -4.54 -17.82
N LYS A 47 5.96 -4.57 -17.26
CA LYS A 47 6.53 -5.75 -16.58
C LYS A 47 6.26 -5.73 -15.08
N CYS A 48 6.05 -4.53 -14.53
CA CYS A 48 5.73 -4.27 -13.15
C CYS A 48 4.83 -3.03 -13.07
N GLY A 49 4.41 -2.67 -11.86
CA GLY A 49 3.63 -1.46 -11.62
C GLY A 49 3.46 -1.24 -10.12
N TYR A 50 2.72 -0.20 -9.77
CA TYR A 50 2.40 0.03 -8.36
C TYR A 50 1.53 -1.12 -7.85
N PRO A 51 1.91 -1.84 -6.76
CA PRO A 51 1.32 -3.13 -6.43
C PRO A 51 -0.16 -3.15 -6.06
N ARG A 52 -0.89 -2.03 -6.06
CA ARG A 52 -2.36 -2.02 -5.91
C ARG A 52 -3.12 -1.83 -7.23
N PHE A 53 -2.45 -1.41 -8.29
CA PHE A 53 -3.03 -1.32 -9.63
C PHE A 53 -2.61 -2.48 -10.51
N PHE A 54 -1.39 -2.97 -10.27
CA PHE A 54 -0.77 -4.08 -10.97
C PHE A 54 -0.39 -5.15 -9.95
N LEU A 55 -0.94 -6.37 -10.05
CA LEU A 55 -0.52 -7.47 -9.18
C LEU A 55 0.92 -7.83 -9.51
N HIS A 56 1.76 -7.89 -8.48
CA HIS A 56 3.17 -8.22 -8.66
C HIS A 56 3.32 -9.63 -9.25
N PRO A 57 4.25 -9.88 -10.20
CA PRO A 57 4.41 -11.19 -10.84
C PRO A 57 4.53 -12.36 -9.85
N LEU A 58 5.32 -12.21 -8.78
CA LEU A 58 5.44 -13.22 -7.71
C LEU A 58 4.11 -13.53 -7.00
N VAL A 59 3.22 -12.54 -6.84
CA VAL A 59 1.89 -12.75 -6.27
C VAL A 59 1.01 -13.52 -7.27
N VAL A 60 1.12 -13.20 -8.56
CA VAL A 60 0.41 -13.91 -9.64
C VAL A 60 0.86 -15.37 -9.73
N GLU A 61 2.17 -15.61 -9.66
CA GLU A 61 2.75 -16.95 -9.67
C GLU A 61 2.27 -17.79 -8.49
N LEU A 62 2.35 -17.25 -7.27
CA LEU A 62 1.81 -17.93 -6.09
C LEU A 62 0.30 -18.17 -6.19
N SER A 63 -0.44 -17.24 -6.80
CA SER A 63 -1.89 -17.41 -7.03
C SER A 63 -2.17 -18.59 -7.97
N ARG A 64 -1.38 -18.77 -9.04
CA ARG A 64 -1.50 -19.96 -9.91
C ARG A 64 -1.24 -21.25 -9.15
N VAL A 65 -0.19 -21.31 -8.33
CA VAL A 65 0.10 -22.49 -7.52
C VAL A 65 -1.08 -22.82 -6.60
N CYS A 66 -1.72 -21.80 -6.01
CA CYS A 66 -2.91 -21.98 -5.19
C CYS A 66 -4.13 -22.44 -6.00
N GLU A 67 -4.35 -21.87 -7.20
CA GLU A 67 -5.43 -22.24 -8.12
C GLU A 67 -5.29 -23.69 -8.61
N GLU A 68 -4.09 -24.12 -8.97
CA GLU A 68 -3.80 -25.50 -9.37
C GLU A 68 -3.96 -26.50 -8.22
N SER A 69 -3.58 -26.09 -7.00
CA SER A 69 -3.60 -26.97 -5.83
C SER A 69 -4.99 -27.09 -5.19
N PHE A 70 -5.78 -26.02 -5.19
CA PHE A 70 -7.03 -25.93 -4.40
C PHE A 70 -8.22 -25.34 -5.15
N GLY A 71 -8.02 -24.81 -6.36
CA GLY A 71 -9.04 -24.15 -7.17
C GLY A 71 -9.84 -25.12 -8.04
N SER A 72 -10.80 -24.56 -8.77
CA SER A 72 -11.49 -25.22 -9.89
C SER A 72 -11.36 -24.35 -11.15
N PRO A 73 -11.59 -24.88 -12.38
CA PRO A 73 -11.33 -24.16 -13.63
C PRO A 73 -12.12 -22.85 -13.82
N GLU A 74 -13.20 -22.65 -13.07
CA GLU A 74 -14.05 -21.45 -13.13
C GLU A 74 -13.77 -20.47 -11.99
N GLU A 75 -12.83 -20.78 -11.10
CA GLU A 75 -12.45 -19.94 -9.97
C GLU A 75 -11.13 -19.21 -10.22
N ALA A 76 -11.03 -18.04 -9.60
CA ALA A 76 -9.77 -17.34 -9.38
C ALA A 76 -9.58 -17.11 -7.88
N CYS A 77 -8.38 -16.74 -7.46
CA CYS A 77 -8.11 -16.47 -6.05
C CYS A 77 -7.48 -15.10 -5.73
N LEU A 78 -7.66 -14.67 -4.49
CA LEU A 78 -6.88 -13.61 -3.85
C LEU A 78 -6.19 -14.19 -2.61
N LEU A 79 -4.98 -13.69 -2.35
CA LEU A 79 -4.10 -14.19 -1.30
C LEU A 79 -3.97 -13.18 -0.16
N PHE A 80 -4.08 -13.67 1.07
CA PHE A 80 -4.08 -12.86 2.29
C PHE A 80 -3.21 -13.49 3.38
N ALA A 81 -2.63 -12.63 4.23
CA ALA A 81 -1.80 -13.06 5.36
C ALA A 81 -2.62 -13.44 6.62
N SER A 82 -3.94 -13.19 6.63
CA SER A 82 -4.81 -13.45 7.79
C SER A 82 -6.19 -13.96 7.38
N ARG A 83 -6.70 -14.89 8.18
CA ARG A 83 -8.06 -15.41 8.08
C ARG A 83 -9.11 -14.32 8.34
N ALA A 84 -8.83 -13.37 9.22
CA ALA A 84 -9.76 -12.29 9.50
C ALA A 84 -9.89 -11.34 8.30
N VAL A 85 -8.81 -11.11 7.55
CA VAL A 85 -8.85 -10.38 6.28
C VAL A 85 -9.70 -11.13 5.25
N VAL A 86 -9.53 -12.46 5.14
CA VAL A 86 -10.36 -13.28 4.25
C VAL A 86 -11.84 -13.13 4.58
N ARG A 87 -12.22 -13.20 5.86
CA ARG A 87 -13.61 -12.98 6.30
C ARG A 87 -14.11 -11.59 5.90
N ARG A 88 -13.32 -10.53 6.10
CA ARG A 88 -13.69 -9.17 5.67
C ARG A 88 -13.88 -9.07 4.15
N CYS A 89 -13.08 -9.78 3.37
CA CYS A 89 -13.21 -9.84 1.92
C CYS A 89 -14.46 -10.64 1.50
N GLN A 90 -14.75 -11.77 2.16
CA GLN A 90 -15.98 -12.53 1.96
C GLN A 90 -17.23 -11.67 2.24
N ASP A 91 -17.26 -11.00 3.39
CA ASP A 91 -18.35 -10.09 3.77
C ASP A 91 -18.53 -8.99 2.71
N PHE A 92 -17.43 -8.45 2.18
CA PHE A 92 -17.51 -7.46 1.11
C PHE A 92 -18.11 -8.06 -0.18
N LEU A 93 -17.64 -9.22 -0.63
CA LEU A 93 -18.13 -9.88 -1.84
C LEU A 93 -19.62 -10.22 -1.74
N GLU A 94 -20.05 -10.73 -0.60
CA GLU A 94 -21.44 -11.08 -0.33
C GLU A 94 -22.34 -9.85 -0.29
N ASN A 95 -21.96 -8.82 0.51
CA ASN A 95 -22.82 -7.67 0.74
C ASN A 95 -22.81 -6.64 -0.40
N TYR A 96 -21.68 -6.52 -1.12
CA TYR A 96 -21.54 -5.51 -2.17
C TYR A 96 -22.02 -5.99 -3.54
N ALA A 97 -21.88 -7.28 -3.84
CA ALA A 97 -22.16 -7.82 -5.16
C ALA A 97 -22.79 -9.23 -5.16
N SER A 98 -23.12 -9.79 -3.99
CA SER A 98 -23.66 -11.15 -3.86
C SER A 98 -22.81 -12.22 -4.54
N VAL A 99 -21.49 -12.03 -4.51
CA VAL A 99 -20.53 -12.95 -5.13
C VAL A 99 -20.27 -14.11 -4.18
N PRO A 100 -20.53 -15.37 -4.58
CA PRO A 100 -20.20 -16.53 -3.76
C PRO A 100 -18.68 -16.65 -3.64
N SER A 101 -18.20 -17.06 -2.47
CA SER A 101 -16.78 -17.23 -2.23
C SER A 101 -16.50 -18.28 -1.15
N ARG A 102 -15.33 -18.91 -1.23
CA ARG A 102 -14.88 -19.91 -0.24
C ARG A 102 -13.44 -19.67 0.17
N ALA A 103 -13.15 -19.89 1.44
CA ALA A 103 -11.83 -19.73 2.02
C ALA A 103 -11.09 -21.07 2.15
N VAL A 104 -9.78 -21.05 1.91
CA VAL A 104 -8.86 -22.16 2.19
C VAL A 104 -7.70 -21.62 3.03
N GLU A 105 -7.36 -22.30 4.12
CA GLU A 105 -6.14 -22.03 4.89
C GLU A 105 -5.09 -23.06 4.49
N TRP A 106 -3.93 -22.59 4.01
CA TRP A 106 -2.84 -23.45 3.59
C TRP A 106 -1.59 -23.18 4.42
N ARG A 107 -1.14 -24.21 5.16
CA ARG A 107 0.16 -24.19 5.81
C ARG A 107 1.23 -24.51 4.77
N VAL A 108 1.95 -23.49 4.32
CA VAL A 108 3.07 -23.60 3.38
C VAL A 108 4.27 -24.12 4.17
N ASN A 109 4.77 -25.31 3.80
CA ASN A 109 5.93 -25.94 4.43
C ASN A 109 7.07 -26.07 3.40
N PRO A 110 8.34 -26.14 3.85
CA PRO A 110 9.48 -26.45 3.00
C PRO A 110 9.30 -27.76 2.21
N ALA A 111 9.69 -27.79 0.94
CA ALA A 111 9.44 -28.92 0.04
C ALA A 111 10.30 -30.17 0.31
N SER A 112 11.40 -30.09 1.07
CA SER A 112 12.30 -31.24 1.28
C SER A 112 13.04 -31.23 2.62
N GLY A 113 12.86 -32.31 3.40
CA GLY A 113 13.78 -32.80 4.43
C GLY A 113 14.05 -31.89 5.64
N PRO A 114 14.80 -32.37 6.65
CA PRO A 114 15.33 -31.48 7.69
C PRO A 114 16.24 -30.44 7.01
N LEU A 115 15.89 -29.17 7.17
CA LEU A 115 16.68 -28.04 6.68
C LEU A 115 18.01 -27.97 7.44
N ASP A 116 19.07 -27.51 6.79
CA ASP A 116 20.27 -27.13 7.52
C ASP A 116 19.93 -25.97 8.49
N PRO A 117 20.61 -25.83 9.64
CA PRO A 117 20.26 -24.83 10.66
C PRO A 117 20.21 -23.39 10.13
N GLU A 118 21.03 -23.06 9.12
CA GLU A 118 21.01 -21.75 8.46
C GLU A 118 19.78 -21.57 7.53
N GLU A 119 19.34 -22.63 6.85
CA GLU A 119 18.12 -22.61 6.04
C GLU A 119 16.85 -22.62 6.91
N GLU A 120 16.90 -23.30 8.06
CA GLU A 120 15.81 -23.38 9.04
C GLU A 120 15.47 -21.99 9.65
N VAL A 121 16.47 -21.12 9.78
CA VAL A 121 16.28 -19.73 10.21
C VAL A 121 15.58 -18.90 9.12
N SER A 122 15.87 -19.15 7.84
CA SER A 122 15.37 -18.37 6.69
C SER A 122 14.02 -18.87 6.13
N LEU A 123 13.71 -20.17 6.25
CA LEU A 123 12.55 -20.83 5.64
C LEU A 123 11.59 -21.38 6.70
N ARG A 124 10.83 -20.49 7.34
CA ARG A 124 9.84 -20.88 8.35
C ARG A 124 8.46 -21.09 7.75
N PRO A 125 7.76 -22.20 8.07
CA PRO A 125 6.39 -22.40 7.63
C PRO A 125 5.48 -21.23 8.04
N LEU A 126 4.56 -20.87 7.15
CA LEU A 126 3.53 -19.87 7.43
C LEU A 126 2.16 -20.34 6.94
N THR A 127 1.11 -19.74 7.48
CA THR A 127 -0.26 -20.03 7.03
C THR A 127 -0.71 -18.93 6.08
N LEU A 128 -0.97 -19.32 4.83
CA LEU A 128 -1.55 -18.47 3.81
C LEU A 128 -3.07 -18.64 3.83
N SER A 129 -3.81 -17.53 3.78
CA SER A 129 -5.26 -17.54 3.68
C SER A 129 -5.68 -17.19 2.26
N ILE A 130 -6.38 -18.11 1.60
CA ILE A 130 -6.72 -18.04 0.18
C ILE A 130 -8.23 -17.88 0.06
N LEU A 131 -8.68 -16.91 -0.73
CA LEU A 131 -10.09 -16.70 -1.03
C LEU A 131 -10.36 -17.02 -2.51
N PHE A 132 -11.18 -18.04 -2.76
CA PHE A 132 -11.66 -18.41 -4.09
C PHE A 132 -13.03 -17.80 -4.37
N PHE A 133 -13.25 -17.39 -5.61
CA PHE A 133 -14.50 -16.83 -6.14
C PHE A 133 -14.57 -17.07 -7.66
N PRO A 134 -15.75 -16.96 -8.29
CA PRO A 134 -15.89 -17.12 -9.74
C PRO A 134 -15.02 -16.14 -10.52
N ILE A 135 -14.30 -16.61 -11.54
CA ILE A 135 -13.38 -15.80 -12.35
C ILE A 135 -14.09 -14.63 -13.07
N SER A 136 -15.39 -14.76 -13.33
CA SER A 136 -16.26 -13.70 -13.85
C SER A 136 -16.28 -12.44 -12.97
N ASP A 137 -16.10 -12.62 -11.66
CA ASP A 137 -16.26 -11.59 -10.64
C ASP A 137 -14.92 -10.99 -10.18
N TRP A 138 -13.84 -11.29 -10.90
CA TRP A 138 -12.49 -10.78 -10.66
C TRP A 138 -12.44 -9.27 -10.46
N SER A 139 -13.18 -8.50 -11.26
CA SER A 139 -13.20 -7.03 -11.14
C SER A 139 -13.71 -6.55 -9.77
N VAL A 140 -14.70 -7.23 -9.21
CA VAL A 140 -15.28 -6.91 -7.89
C VAL A 140 -14.29 -7.32 -6.80
N ALA A 141 -13.79 -8.55 -6.84
CA ALA A 141 -12.82 -9.07 -5.86
C ALA A 141 -11.53 -8.25 -5.84
N LYS A 142 -10.94 -7.96 -7.02
CA LYS A 142 -9.78 -7.09 -7.15
C LYS A 142 -10.03 -5.71 -6.54
N SER A 143 -11.26 -5.19 -6.61
CA SER A 143 -11.57 -3.89 -6.02
C SER A 143 -11.49 -3.87 -4.49
N TYR A 144 -11.76 -5.00 -3.82
CA TYR A 144 -11.51 -5.14 -2.39
C TYR A 144 -10.02 -4.95 -2.11
N TRP A 145 -9.20 -5.76 -2.76
CA TRP A 145 -7.75 -5.75 -2.60
C TRP A 145 -7.13 -4.40 -2.93
N GLN A 146 -7.53 -3.79 -4.05
CA GLN A 146 -7.03 -2.50 -4.49
C GLN A 146 -7.36 -1.38 -3.51
N HIS A 147 -8.62 -1.32 -3.03
CA HIS A 147 -9.05 -0.24 -2.17
C HIS A 147 -8.58 -0.42 -0.72
N THR A 148 -8.73 -1.62 -0.15
CA THR A 148 -8.32 -1.87 1.25
C THR A 148 -6.81 -1.99 1.42
N GLY A 149 -6.11 -2.49 0.40
CA GLY A 149 -4.67 -2.74 0.49
C GLY A 149 -4.28 -3.90 1.42
N GLU A 150 -5.22 -4.77 1.81
CA GLU A 150 -4.98 -5.88 2.77
C GLU A 150 -4.43 -7.18 2.14
N GLY A 151 -3.97 -7.16 0.87
CA GLY A 151 -3.35 -8.34 0.24
C GLY A 151 -1.95 -8.66 0.75
N ILE A 152 -1.41 -9.81 0.34
CA ILE A 152 0.01 -10.13 0.59
C ILE A 152 0.97 -9.23 -0.21
N SER A 153 2.16 -9.02 0.33
CA SER A 153 3.25 -8.33 -0.38
C SER A 153 3.97 -9.25 -1.36
N SER A 154 4.77 -8.66 -2.26
CA SER A 154 5.62 -9.42 -3.18
C SER A 154 6.72 -10.21 -2.45
N ARG A 155 7.22 -9.71 -1.31
CA ARG A 155 8.20 -10.42 -0.46
C ARG A 155 7.57 -11.61 0.25
N LEU A 156 6.36 -11.46 0.79
CA LEU A 156 5.62 -12.59 1.34
C LEU A 156 5.34 -13.66 0.28
N ALA A 157 4.92 -13.25 -0.93
CA ALA A 157 4.73 -14.19 -2.03
C ALA A 157 6.04 -14.91 -2.42
N HIS A 158 7.14 -14.17 -2.52
CA HIS A 158 8.48 -14.72 -2.79
C HIS A 158 8.89 -15.76 -1.73
N HIS A 159 8.67 -15.45 -0.46
CA HIS A 159 8.97 -16.38 0.63
C HIS A 159 8.17 -17.69 0.52
N CYS A 160 6.87 -17.62 0.23
CA CYS A 160 6.05 -18.81 -0.01
C CYS A 160 6.56 -19.65 -1.19
N LEU A 161 6.93 -19.02 -2.30
CA LEU A 161 7.45 -19.73 -3.48
C LEU A 161 8.80 -20.43 -3.18
N ARG A 162 9.68 -19.79 -2.39
CA ARG A 162 10.92 -20.41 -1.90
C ARG A 162 10.64 -21.65 -1.05
N LEU A 163 9.66 -21.59 -0.14
CA LEU A 163 9.27 -22.75 0.68
C LEU A 163 8.80 -23.93 -0.18
N LEU A 164 8.08 -23.65 -1.26
CA LEU A 164 7.53 -24.68 -2.15
C LEU A 164 8.57 -25.27 -3.10
N SER A 165 9.80 -24.75 -3.11
CA SER A 165 10.85 -25.07 -4.08
C SER A 165 10.35 -24.99 -5.53
N SER A 166 9.33 -24.16 -5.78
CA SER A 166 8.80 -23.91 -7.13
C SER A 166 9.68 -22.93 -7.91
N LEU A 167 10.66 -22.30 -7.24
CA LEU A 167 11.73 -21.54 -7.86
C LEU A 167 12.96 -22.46 -7.98
N GLN A 168 13.31 -22.90 -9.19
CA GLN A 168 14.60 -23.56 -9.42
C GLN A 168 15.73 -22.52 -9.33
N GLU A 169 16.95 -22.93 -8.93
CA GLU A 169 18.11 -22.02 -8.86
C GLU A 169 18.41 -21.29 -10.18
N GLU A 170 18.02 -21.89 -11.31
CA GLU A 170 18.16 -21.34 -12.67
C GLU A 170 17.02 -20.38 -13.08
N ASP A 171 15.90 -20.30 -12.33
CA ASP A 171 14.79 -19.35 -12.56
C ASP A 171 15.03 -17.98 -11.93
N ARG A 172 16.27 -17.71 -11.52
CA ARG A 172 16.72 -16.36 -11.16
C ARG A 172 16.67 -15.46 -12.40
N TRP A 173 15.53 -14.79 -12.56
CA TRP A 173 15.36 -13.59 -13.35
C TRP A 173 15.63 -13.71 -14.85
N VAL A 174 14.91 -14.60 -15.55
CA VAL A 174 14.77 -14.49 -17.01
C VAL A 174 13.34 -14.83 -17.45
N SER A 175 12.60 -13.78 -17.81
CA SER A 175 11.53 -13.76 -18.82
C SER A 175 10.60 -14.98 -18.96
N HIS A 176 9.61 -15.11 -18.09
CA HIS A 176 8.35 -15.77 -18.46
C HIS A 176 7.14 -14.91 -18.06
N VAL A 177 7.05 -13.72 -18.65
CA VAL A 177 5.74 -13.09 -18.88
C VAL A 177 5.10 -13.85 -20.04
N GLU A 178 4.69 -15.09 -19.81
CA GLU A 178 3.63 -15.66 -20.62
C GLU A 178 2.34 -14.94 -20.24
N GLN A 179 1.84 -14.19 -21.21
CA GLN A 179 0.61 -13.43 -21.14
C GLN A 179 -0.53 -14.37 -20.72
N HIS A 180 -0.92 -14.31 -19.45
CA HIS A 180 -2.13 -14.98 -18.99
C HIS A 180 -3.35 -14.19 -19.51
N PRO A 181 -4.42 -14.86 -19.96
CA PRO A 181 -5.59 -14.24 -20.61
C PRO A 181 -6.37 -13.19 -19.81
N LEU A 182 -6.00 -12.93 -18.55
CA LEU A 182 -6.69 -12.00 -17.64
C LEU A 182 -6.31 -10.52 -17.83
N GLY A 183 -5.42 -10.21 -18.78
CA GLY A 183 -5.17 -8.85 -19.29
C GLY A 183 -5.92 -8.46 -20.58
N ARG A 184 -6.83 -9.33 -21.07
CA ARG A 184 -7.67 -9.25 -22.29
C ARG A 184 -7.05 -8.79 -23.63
N LEU A 185 -7.06 -9.75 -24.56
CA LEU A 185 -7.32 -9.70 -26.02
C LEU A 185 -6.50 -8.72 -26.89
N GLY A 186 -5.35 -9.20 -27.36
CA GLY A 186 -4.64 -8.68 -28.54
C GLY A 186 -3.87 -9.81 -29.25
N LYS A 187 -3.92 -9.87 -30.59
CA LYS A 187 -3.34 -10.94 -31.42
C LYS A 187 -1.79 -10.96 -31.38
N ARG A 188 -1.22 -12.17 -31.31
CA ARG A 188 0.22 -12.50 -31.39
C ARG A 188 0.86 -12.08 -32.72
N THR A 189 2.08 -11.54 -32.66
CA THR A 189 3.12 -11.64 -33.71
C THR A 189 4.49 -11.76 -33.06
N ASP A 190 5.26 -12.76 -33.47
CA ASP A 190 6.54 -13.17 -32.89
C ASP A 190 7.71 -12.30 -33.38
N LEU A 191 8.53 -11.77 -32.47
CA LEU A 191 9.88 -11.28 -32.77
C LEU A 191 10.82 -11.53 -31.58
N ALA A 192 12.00 -12.09 -31.87
CA ALA A 192 13.02 -12.50 -30.90
C ALA A 192 13.75 -11.30 -30.24
N PRO A 193 14.22 -11.42 -28.98
CA PRO A 193 14.93 -10.35 -28.29
C PRO A 193 16.44 -10.34 -28.62
N PRO A 194 17.11 -9.17 -28.66
CA PRO A 194 18.57 -9.07 -28.74
C PRO A 194 19.23 -9.09 -27.35
N ALA A 195 20.50 -9.49 -27.33
CA ALA A 195 21.32 -9.81 -26.15
C ALA A 195 21.68 -8.58 -25.26
N PRO A 196 21.95 -8.79 -23.95
CA PRO A 196 22.27 -7.71 -23.02
C PRO A 196 23.77 -7.34 -23.03
N ALA A 197 24.04 -6.07 -22.70
CA ALA A 197 25.36 -5.53 -22.39
C ALA A 197 25.47 -5.28 -20.87
N PRO A 198 26.68 -5.34 -20.26
CA PRO A 198 26.84 -5.52 -18.82
C PRO A 198 26.73 -4.20 -18.04
N SER A 199 26.05 -4.21 -16.88
CA SER A 199 25.92 -3.03 -16.00
C SER A 199 25.80 -3.43 -14.54
N THR A 200 26.56 -2.80 -13.64
CA THR A 200 26.25 -2.54 -12.19
C THR A 200 25.55 -3.62 -11.35
N GLU A 201 25.55 -4.87 -11.82
CA GLU A 201 24.80 -6.03 -11.34
C GLU A 201 25.23 -6.47 -9.94
N ASP A 202 26.45 -6.11 -9.53
CA ASP A 202 27.11 -6.70 -8.37
C ASP A 202 26.80 -6.03 -7.02
N GLN A 203 26.01 -4.95 -6.92
CA GLN A 203 25.76 -4.31 -5.62
C GLN A 203 24.38 -4.61 -5.04
N ASP A 204 23.30 -4.40 -5.79
CA ASP A 204 21.95 -4.67 -5.28
C ASP A 204 21.69 -6.18 -5.15
N THR A 205 22.16 -6.97 -6.14
CA THR A 205 22.12 -8.44 -6.12
C THR A 205 22.97 -8.99 -4.97
N TYR A 206 24.16 -8.43 -4.73
CA TYR A 206 25.02 -8.81 -3.62
C TYR A 206 24.44 -8.46 -2.25
N ILE A 207 23.68 -7.37 -2.13
CA ILE A 207 22.99 -6.98 -0.90
C ILE A 207 21.79 -7.91 -0.64
N GLU A 208 20.97 -8.22 -1.64
CA GLU A 208 19.88 -9.20 -1.49
C GLU A 208 20.42 -10.61 -1.20
N GLU A 209 21.51 -11.03 -1.82
CA GLU A 209 22.12 -12.35 -1.59
C GLU A 209 22.84 -12.46 -0.25
N ARG A 210 23.55 -11.42 0.20
CA ARG A 210 24.32 -11.45 1.45
C ARG A 210 23.49 -11.13 2.68
N PHE A 211 22.46 -10.29 2.55
CA PHE A 211 21.58 -9.94 3.67
C PHE A 211 20.25 -10.69 3.64
N GLY A 212 19.66 -10.97 2.48
CA GLY A 212 18.41 -11.74 2.38
C GLY A 212 18.53 -13.19 2.87
N ARG A 213 19.73 -13.78 2.80
CA ARG A 213 20.02 -15.10 3.40
C ARG A 213 20.15 -15.08 4.93
N ASN A 214 20.44 -13.93 5.54
CA ASN A 214 20.75 -13.78 6.97
C ASN A 214 19.79 -12.86 7.74
N MET A 215 18.59 -12.57 7.21
CA MET A 215 17.60 -11.75 7.91
C MET A 215 16.84 -12.59 8.94
N ASP A 216 17.36 -12.63 10.16
CA ASP A 216 16.63 -13.21 11.29
C ASP A 216 15.32 -12.44 11.53
N ARG A 217 14.19 -13.15 11.68
CA ARG A 217 12.89 -12.57 12.09
C ARG A 217 12.99 -11.82 13.41
N GLU A 218 13.96 -12.15 14.26
CA GLU A 218 14.25 -11.36 15.47
C GLU A 218 14.53 -9.88 15.15
N ARG A 219 15.15 -9.59 13.99
CA ARG A 219 15.38 -8.23 13.52
C ARG A 219 14.14 -7.55 12.98
N ALA A 220 13.09 -8.29 12.63
CA ALA A 220 11.84 -7.71 12.14
C ALA A 220 11.06 -7.02 13.26
N GLU A 221 10.98 -7.64 14.44
CA GLU A 221 10.35 -7.00 15.61
C GLU A 221 11.13 -5.76 16.07
N GLU A 222 12.46 -5.83 16.07
CA GLU A 222 13.31 -4.65 16.29
C GLU A 222 13.06 -3.58 15.23
N ALA A 223 13.02 -3.95 13.94
CA ALA A 223 12.76 -3.01 12.84
C ALA A 223 11.39 -2.33 12.98
N LYS A 224 10.34 -3.08 13.31
CA LYS A 224 8.99 -2.55 13.57
C LYS A 224 8.98 -1.62 14.78
N ALA A 225 9.70 -1.95 15.85
CA ALA A 225 9.84 -1.06 17.02
C ALA A 225 10.54 0.25 16.64
N VAL A 226 11.66 0.19 15.92
CA VAL A 226 12.40 1.37 15.43
C VAL A 226 11.53 2.21 14.49
N LEU A 227 10.76 1.57 13.60
CA LEU A 227 9.82 2.27 12.72
C LEU A 227 8.76 3.04 13.50
N ARG A 228 8.08 2.38 14.46
CA ARG A 228 7.08 3.04 15.31
C ARG A 228 7.69 4.19 16.08
N HIS A 229 8.87 4.00 16.65
CA HIS A 229 9.58 5.06 17.36
C HIS A 229 9.90 6.24 16.45
N ARG A 230 10.48 5.99 15.27
CA ARG A 230 10.83 7.03 14.29
C ARG A 230 9.60 7.83 13.88
N ILE A 231 8.50 7.16 13.55
CA ILE A 231 7.23 7.81 13.17
C ILE A 231 6.67 8.63 14.33
N ALA A 232 6.68 8.10 15.56
CA ALA A 232 6.21 8.84 16.73
C ALA A 232 7.01 10.13 16.94
N GLN A 233 8.34 10.07 16.80
CA GLN A 233 9.23 11.22 16.97
C GLN A 233 9.05 12.28 15.88
N LEU A 234 8.81 11.87 14.62
CA LEU A 234 8.49 12.80 13.53
C LEU A 234 7.21 13.58 13.79
N ALA A 235 6.20 12.92 14.36
CA ALA A 235 4.92 13.55 14.63
C ALA A 235 4.92 14.40 15.91
N SER A 236 5.61 13.97 16.97
CA SER A 236 5.87 14.81 18.16
C SER A 236 6.92 14.16 19.07
N PRO A 237 7.88 14.93 19.63
CA PRO A 237 8.88 14.41 20.58
C PRO A 237 8.27 13.75 21.84
N THR A 238 7.03 14.12 22.18
CA THR A 238 6.32 13.60 23.36
C THR A 238 5.40 12.43 23.04
N CYS A 239 5.28 12.01 21.78
CA CYS A 239 4.41 10.91 21.42
C CYS A 239 5.07 9.56 21.73
N SER A 240 4.28 8.66 22.32
CA SER A 240 4.70 7.28 22.57
C SER A 240 4.46 6.41 21.34
N ASP A 241 5.37 5.45 21.14
CA ASP A 241 5.30 4.39 20.11
C ASP A 241 4.02 3.55 20.21
N SER A 242 3.35 3.52 21.37
CA SER A 242 2.09 2.79 21.58
C SER A 242 0.90 3.41 20.83
N HIS A 243 1.06 4.63 20.29
CA HIS A 243 0.07 5.32 19.48
C HIS A 243 0.25 5.08 17.98
N VAL A 244 1.30 4.38 17.56
CA VAL A 244 1.65 4.14 16.16
C VAL A 244 1.46 2.68 15.80
N PHE A 245 0.72 2.45 14.73
CA PHE A 245 0.41 1.13 14.18
C PHE A 245 0.91 1.03 12.75
N LEU A 246 1.51 -0.10 12.40
CA LEU A 246 2.10 -0.34 11.09
C LEU A 246 1.16 -1.19 10.24
N TYR A 247 1.10 -0.89 8.95
CA TYR A 247 0.24 -1.57 7.99
C TYR A 247 1.01 -1.91 6.70
N PRO A 248 0.55 -2.93 5.92
CA PRO A 248 1.21 -3.33 4.68
C PRO A 248 1.33 -2.21 3.64
N CYS A 249 0.42 -1.24 3.65
CA CYS A 249 0.46 -0.07 2.78
C CYS A 249 -0.36 1.10 3.36
N GLY A 250 -0.22 2.30 2.79
CA GLY A 250 -0.99 3.48 3.22
C GLY A 250 -2.51 3.31 3.12
N MET A 251 -3.00 2.60 2.10
CA MET A 251 -4.45 2.35 1.98
C MET A 251 -4.98 1.43 3.07
N ALA A 252 -4.18 0.46 3.53
CA ALA A 252 -4.55 -0.36 4.68
C ALA A 252 -4.66 0.49 5.94
N ALA A 253 -3.75 1.45 6.15
CA ALA A 253 -3.88 2.40 7.26
C ALA A 253 -5.17 3.24 7.16
N ILE A 254 -5.50 3.78 5.98
CA ILE A 254 -6.74 4.54 5.74
C ILE A 254 -7.98 3.67 5.96
N PHE A 255 -7.97 2.45 5.43
CA PHE A 255 -9.06 1.49 5.57
C PHE A 255 -9.31 1.15 7.04
N HIS A 256 -8.25 0.90 7.81
CA HIS A 256 -8.37 0.62 9.23
C HIS A 256 -8.81 1.84 10.03
N ALA A 257 -8.35 3.05 9.70
CA ALA A 257 -8.85 4.28 10.34
C ALA A 257 -10.38 4.43 10.15
N HIS A 258 -10.88 4.23 8.93
CA HIS A 258 -12.32 4.21 8.65
C HIS A 258 -13.05 3.07 9.37
N ARG A 259 -12.46 1.88 9.37
CA ARG A 259 -13.03 0.71 10.04
C ARG A 259 -13.20 0.92 11.54
N LEU A 260 -12.19 1.44 12.25
CA LEU A 260 -12.28 1.72 13.68
C LEU A 260 -13.43 2.68 14.01
N LEU A 261 -13.55 3.75 13.23
CA LEU A 261 -14.65 4.71 13.39
C LEU A 261 -16.01 4.04 13.16
N ARG A 262 -16.14 3.22 12.12
CA ARG A 262 -17.40 2.48 11.86
C ARG A 262 -17.73 1.44 12.92
N LEU A 263 -16.74 0.85 13.59
CA LEU A 263 -17.00 -0.07 14.70
C LEU A 263 -17.57 0.67 15.93
N LEU A 264 -17.21 1.94 16.13
CA LEU A 264 -17.81 2.79 17.18
C LEU A 264 -19.22 3.27 16.79
N HIS A 265 -19.40 3.62 15.52
CA HIS A 265 -20.58 4.33 15.04
C HIS A 265 -20.99 3.87 13.62
N PRO A 266 -21.53 2.64 13.50
CA PRO A 266 -21.78 1.99 12.20
C PRO A 266 -22.83 2.69 11.34
N GLU A 267 -23.72 3.47 11.96
CA GLU A 267 -24.83 4.18 11.31
C GLU A 267 -24.44 5.52 10.68
N ARG A 268 -23.25 6.05 10.98
CA ARG A 268 -22.83 7.40 10.60
C ARG A 268 -22.06 7.44 9.29
N LYS A 269 -22.27 8.50 8.49
CA LYS A 269 -21.58 8.68 7.19
C LYS A 269 -20.29 9.47 7.34
N SER A 270 -19.28 9.14 6.55
CA SER A 270 -18.04 9.93 6.49
C SER A 270 -18.16 11.05 5.46
N VAL A 271 -17.33 12.09 5.64
CA VAL A 271 -17.12 13.14 4.63
C VAL A 271 -15.71 12.97 4.07
N CYS A 272 -15.58 12.97 2.75
CA CYS A 272 -14.32 13.11 2.05
C CYS A 272 -14.18 14.58 1.66
N LEU A 273 -13.21 15.28 2.24
CA LEU A 273 -12.96 16.70 1.99
C LEU A 273 -11.68 16.89 1.17
N GLY A 274 -11.81 17.60 0.06
CA GLY A 274 -10.81 17.70 -0.99
C GLY A 274 -10.86 16.53 -1.98
N PHE A 275 -9.79 16.43 -2.75
CA PHE A 275 -9.54 15.32 -3.66
C PHE A 275 -8.36 14.51 -3.10
N PRO A 276 -8.54 13.76 -2.00
CA PRO A 276 -7.50 12.86 -1.53
C PRO A 276 -7.31 11.74 -2.56
N TYR A 277 -6.22 10.99 -2.42
CA TYR A 277 -5.95 9.81 -3.21
C TYR A 277 -7.21 8.96 -3.50
N THR A 278 -7.48 8.68 -4.79
CA THR A 278 -8.80 8.24 -5.31
C THR A 278 -9.44 7.08 -4.56
N ASP A 279 -8.64 6.13 -4.08
CA ASP A 279 -9.16 4.95 -3.38
C ASP A 279 -9.70 5.27 -1.98
N THR A 280 -9.30 6.38 -1.35
CA THR A 280 -9.86 6.86 -0.07
C THR A 280 -11.36 7.11 -0.22
N LEU A 281 -11.77 7.83 -1.27
CA LEU A 281 -13.20 8.03 -1.55
C LEU A 281 -13.93 6.71 -1.74
N LYS A 282 -13.31 5.73 -2.42
CA LYS A 282 -13.91 4.41 -2.65
C LYS A 282 -14.06 3.62 -1.35
N ILE A 283 -13.11 3.69 -0.43
CA ILE A 283 -13.25 3.11 0.91
C ILE A 283 -14.47 3.69 1.62
N LEU A 284 -14.59 5.01 1.65
CA LEU A 284 -15.69 5.67 2.37
C LEU A 284 -17.06 5.40 1.74
N GLN A 285 -17.12 5.21 0.41
CA GLN A 285 -18.35 4.90 -0.31
C GLN A 285 -18.80 3.45 -0.13
N LYS A 286 -17.86 2.49 -0.16
CA LYS A 286 -18.18 1.06 -0.23
C LYS A 286 -18.36 0.39 1.13
N TRP A 287 -17.75 0.92 2.20
CA TRP A 287 -17.85 0.35 3.54
C TRP A 287 -18.64 1.26 4.47
N GLY A 288 -19.79 0.77 4.94
CA GLY A 288 -20.71 1.52 5.81
C GLY A 288 -21.80 2.25 5.02
N PRO A 289 -22.46 3.26 5.61
CA PRO A 289 -23.64 3.92 5.04
C PRO A 289 -23.33 4.90 3.89
N GLY A 290 -22.07 4.98 3.45
CA GLY A 290 -21.61 5.80 2.34
C GLY A 290 -20.90 7.09 2.76
N CYS A 291 -20.61 7.93 1.76
CA CYS A 291 -19.75 9.10 1.89
C CYS A 291 -20.39 10.34 1.27
N VAL A 292 -20.26 11.49 1.93
CA VAL A 292 -20.45 12.81 1.29
C VAL A 292 -19.10 13.26 0.75
N HIS A 293 -19.01 13.65 -0.53
CA HIS A 293 -17.77 14.10 -1.14
C HIS A 293 -17.83 15.61 -1.42
N LEU A 294 -16.83 16.32 -0.92
CA LEU A 294 -16.61 17.76 -1.11
C LEU A 294 -15.26 17.92 -1.81
N PRO A 295 -15.21 17.94 -3.16
CA PRO A 295 -14.00 17.64 -3.93
C PRO A 295 -12.95 18.75 -4.00
N ARG A 296 -13.32 20.01 -3.77
CA ARG A 296 -12.41 21.16 -3.92
C ARG A 296 -11.58 21.38 -2.67
N GLY A 297 -12.15 21.13 -1.49
CA GLY A 297 -11.47 21.40 -0.22
C GLY A 297 -11.19 22.90 0.01
N ASP A 298 -11.91 23.78 -0.67
CA ASP A 298 -11.82 25.23 -0.58
C ASP A 298 -12.89 25.82 0.36
N GLU A 299 -12.94 27.16 0.44
CA GLU A 299 -13.91 27.88 1.27
C GLU A 299 -15.37 27.53 0.94
N ALA A 300 -15.69 27.27 -0.34
CA ALA A 300 -17.04 26.94 -0.73
C ALA A 300 -17.44 25.54 -0.24
N ASP A 301 -16.50 24.60 -0.22
CA ASP A 301 -16.71 23.27 0.36
C ASP A 301 -16.79 23.32 1.89
N LEU A 302 -16.00 24.17 2.56
CA LEU A 302 -16.11 24.38 4.01
C LEU A 302 -17.45 25.03 4.42
N ALA A 303 -17.95 25.98 3.62
CA ALA A 303 -19.28 26.54 3.81
C ALA A 303 -20.36 25.44 3.65
N ARG A 304 -20.21 24.56 2.64
CA ARG A 304 -21.14 23.44 2.45
C ARG A 304 -21.06 22.40 3.57
N LEU A 305 -19.87 22.11 4.09
CA LEU A 305 -19.68 21.26 5.26
C LEU A 305 -20.38 21.85 6.49
N THR A 306 -20.25 23.16 6.70
CA THR A 306 -20.91 23.86 7.81
C THR A 306 -22.43 23.75 7.71
N GLN A 307 -22.99 24.02 6.53
CA GLN A 307 -24.44 23.87 6.28
C GLN A 307 -24.90 22.43 6.53
N LEU A 308 -24.14 21.44 6.05
CA LEU A 308 -24.44 20.03 6.28
C LEU A 308 -24.49 19.73 7.78
N LEU A 309 -23.54 20.23 8.57
CA LEU A 309 -23.47 20.01 10.01
C LEU A 309 -24.64 20.67 10.79
N GLU A 310 -25.10 21.84 10.35
CA GLU A 310 -26.24 22.54 10.94
C GLU A 310 -27.56 21.78 10.80
N GLU A 311 -27.71 20.97 9.75
CA GLU A 311 -28.83 20.03 9.56
C GLU A 311 -28.77 18.84 10.55
N LYS A 312 -27.73 18.76 11.39
CA LYS A 312 -27.42 17.69 12.36
C LYS A 312 -27.43 16.25 11.81
N PRO A 313 -26.84 15.97 10.63
CA PRO A 313 -26.68 14.61 10.17
C PRO A 313 -25.64 13.91 11.05
N PRO A 314 -25.77 12.60 11.26
CA PRO A 314 -24.77 11.84 11.98
C PRO A 314 -23.51 11.69 11.11
N ILE A 315 -22.55 12.60 11.25
CA ILE A 315 -21.24 12.52 10.61
C ILE A 315 -20.32 11.69 11.48
N LEU A 316 -19.68 10.70 10.84
CA LEU A 316 -18.71 9.81 11.47
C LEU A 316 -17.37 10.52 11.65
N GLY A 317 -16.84 11.01 10.53
CA GLY A 317 -15.58 11.73 10.48
C GLY A 317 -15.36 12.39 9.13
N VAL A 318 -14.48 13.38 9.13
CA VAL A 318 -13.95 14.03 7.93
C VAL A 318 -12.59 13.42 7.63
N PHE A 319 -12.40 12.99 6.38
CA PHE A 319 -11.15 12.48 5.83
C PHE A 319 -10.63 13.48 4.81
N CYS A 320 -9.38 13.89 4.94
CA CYS A 320 -8.71 14.76 3.97
C CYS A 320 -7.24 14.37 3.84
N GLU A 321 -6.60 14.84 2.77
CA GLU A 321 -5.15 14.74 2.56
C GLU A 321 -4.55 16.14 2.69
N PHE A 322 -3.39 16.27 3.33
CA PHE A 322 -2.74 17.55 3.55
C PHE A 322 -1.22 17.50 3.32
N PRO A 323 -0.70 18.25 2.34
CA PRO A 323 -1.40 18.81 1.17
C PRO A 323 -1.98 17.70 0.27
N SER A 324 -2.98 18.01 -0.56
CA SER A 324 -3.62 17.01 -1.43
C SER A 324 -2.73 16.56 -2.60
N ASN A 325 -2.85 15.30 -3.01
CA ASN A 325 -2.24 14.79 -4.24
C ASN A 325 -3.24 14.82 -5.41
N PRO A 326 -2.89 15.37 -6.59
CA PRO A 326 -1.61 15.99 -6.97
C PRO A 326 -1.59 17.52 -6.84
N MET A 327 -2.72 18.14 -6.51
CA MET A 327 -2.92 19.60 -6.65
C MET A 327 -2.26 20.43 -5.55
N LEU A 328 -1.72 19.79 -4.51
CA LEU A 328 -1.12 20.41 -3.32
C LEU A 328 -2.04 21.40 -2.62
N THR A 329 -3.36 21.18 -2.76
CA THR A 329 -4.37 22.02 -2.10
C THR A 329 -4.38 21.69 -0.61
N SER A 330 -4.45 22.73 0.22
CA SER A 330 -4.37 22.62 1.67
C SER A 330 -5.71 23.07 2.27
N VAL A 331 -6.44 22.13 2.85
CA VAL A 331 -7.71 22.42 3.54
C VAL A 331 -7.44 23.21 4.83
N ASP A 332 -8.35 24.11 5.24
CA ASP A 332 -8.20 24.79 6.53
C ASP A 332 -8.44 23.81 7.70
N LEU A 333 -7.38 23.11 8.14
CA LEU A 333 -7.44 22.11 9.21
C LEU A 333 -7.87 22.73 10.54
N ALA A 334 -7.56 24.00 10.80
CA ALA A 334 -7.98 24.68 12.02
C ALA A 334 -9.50 24.87 12.04
N ARG A 335 -10.08 25.28 10.90
CA ARG A 335 -11.53 25.39 10.75
C ARG A 335 -12.23 24.04 10.84
N VAL A 336 -11.69 23.01 10.20
CA VAL A 336 -12.26 21.64 10.27
C VAL A 336 -12.18 21.09 11.70
N ARG A 337 -11.07 21.29 12.41
CA ARG A 337 -10.93 20.91 13.83
C ARG A 337 -11.98 21.60 14.70
N HIS A 338 -12.17 22.90 14.52
CA HIS A 338 -13.16 23.65 15.27
C HIS A 338 -14.59 23.10 15.05
N LEU A 339 -14.93 22.77 13.80
CA LEU A 339 -16.20 22.12 13.47
C LEU A 339 -16.30 20.72 14.10
N ALA A 340 -15.22 19.94 14.08
CA ALA A 340 -15.17 18.61 14.68
C ALA A 340 -15.44 18.66 16.20
N ASP A 341 -14.93 19.68 16.89
CA ASP A 341 -15.15 19.88 18.33
C ASP A 341 -16.59 20.30 18.67
N ILE A 342 -17.23 21.10 17.81
CA ILE A 342 -18.63 21.53 18.00
C ILE A 342 -19.61 20.38 17.72
N TYR A 343 -19.39 19.65 16.63
CA TYR A 343 -20.36 18.69 16.10
C TYR A 343 -20.04 17.23 16.43
N GLY A 344 -18.88 16.95 17.04
CA GLY A 344 -18.54 15.63 17.59
C GLY A 344 -18.24 14.56 16.53
N PHE A 345 -17.48 14.91 15.49
CA PHE A 345 -16.96 13.96 14.50
C PHE A 345 -15.43 13.81 14.59
N ALA A 346 -14.87 12.73 14.04
CA ALA A 346 -13.43 12.52 14.00
C ALA A 346 -12.78 13.20 12.78
N LEU A 347 -11.56 13.72 12.93
CA LEU A 347 -10.75 14.22 11.81
C LEU A 347 -9.61 13.23 11.50
N VAL A 348 -9.62 12.65 10.29
CA VAL A 348 -8.57 11.77 9.80
C VAL A 348 -7.79 12.49 8.70
N VAL A 349 -6.48 12.63 8.87
CA VAL A 349 -5.61 13.35 7.92
C VAL A 349 -4.59 12.38 7.33
N ASP A 350 -4.59 12.26 6.01
CA ASP A 350 -3.47 11.65 5.26
C ASP A 350 -2.37 12.69 5.06
N ASP A 351 -1.22 12.48 5.68
CA ASP A 351 -0.08 13.40 5.69
C ASP A 351 1.07 12.94 4.79
N THR A 352 0.81 11.99 3.88
CA THR A 352 1.84 11.41 3.00
C THR A 352 2.65 12.47 2.26
N VAL A 353 1.98 13.50 1.71
CA VAL A 353 2.63 14.62 0.99
C VAL A 353 3.30 15.59 1.97
N GLY A 354 2.71 15.79 3.16
CA GLY A 354 3.29 16.54 4.28
C GLY A 354 4.50 15.87 4.93
N ALA A 355 4.91 14.70 4.43
CA ALA A 355 6.07 13.94 4.84
C ALA A 355 6.04 13.49 6.31
N GLY A 356 4.89 13.00 6.78
CA GLY A 356 4.84 12.33 8.09
C GLY A 356 5.11 13.24 9.28
N GLY A 357 4.80 14.54 9.17
CA GLY A 357 5.10 15.55 10.19
C GLY A 357 6.40 16.33 9.97
N GLU A 358 7.32 15.87 9.12
CA GLU A 358 8.64 16.50 8.94
C GLU A 358 8.55 17.85 8.20
N ASN A 359 7.78 17.92 7.11
CA ASN A 359 7.57 19.19 6.38
C ASN A 359 6.39 19.97 6.94
N VAL A 360 5.31 19.27 7.31
CA VAL A 360 4.10 19.89 7.87
C VAL A 360 3.55 19.04 9.01
N ASP A 361 3.42 19.65 10.19
CA ASP A 361 2.78 19.03 11.34
C ASP A 361 1.25 19.20 11.30
N VAL A 362 0.54 18.09 11.08
CA VAL A 362 -0.93 18.02 11.09
C VAL A 362 -1.49 17.41 12.38
N LEU A 363 -0.64 16.82 13.23
CA LEU A 363 -1.06 16.12 14.44
C LEU A 363 -1.83 17.01 15.43
N PRO A 364 -1.56 18.32 15.58
CA PRO A 364 -2.36 19.18 16.45
C PRO A 364 -3.86 19.21 16.11
N TRP A 365 -4.21 18.98 14.84
CA TRP A 365 -5.57 19.09 14.32
C TRP A 365 -6.27 17.72 14.18
N ALA A 366 -5.53 16.68 13.81
CA ALA A 366 -6.12 15.38 13.54
C ALA A 366 -6.53 14.62 14.82
N ASP A 367 -7.52 13.72 14.72
CA ASP A 367 -7.73 12.65 15.69
C ASP A 367 -6.91 11.41 15.33
N VAL A 368 -6.79 11.14 14.03
CA VAL A 368 -5.96 10.07 13.46
C VAL A 368 -5.15 10.64 12.29
N VAL A 369 -3.85 10.36 12.28
CA VAL A 369 -2.98 10.64 11.13
C VAL A 369 -2.66 9.33 10.44
N VAL A 370 -2.72 9.30 9.12
CA VAL A 370 -2.33 8.15 8.31
C VAL A 370 -1.27 8.57 7.31
N SER A 371 -0.29 7.69 7.07
CA SER A 371 0.82 8.00 6.17
C SER A 371 1.15 6.79 5.30
N SER A 372 1.40 7.02 4.01
CA SER A 372 1.98 6.01 3.13
C SER A 372 3.51 6.01 3.25
N LEU A 373 4.04 5.11 4.08
CA LEU A 373 5.49 4.90 4.26
C LEU A 373 6.21 4.43 2.98
N THR A 374 5.44 3.97 2.00
CA THR A 374 5.90 3.58 0.65
C THR A 374 6.61 4.71 -0.12
N LYS A 375 6.27 5.99 0.17
CA LYS A 375 6.70 7.16 -0.63
C LYS A 375 8.05 7.66 -0.15
N THR A 376 8.17 8.95 0.18
CA THR A 376 9.44 9.59 0.58
C THR A 376 10.06 8.97 1.82
N PHE A 377 9.23 8.45 2.74
CA PHE A 377 9.67 7.75 3.95
C PHE A 377 10.60 6.57 3.64
N SER A 378 10.16 5.63 2.79
CA SER A 378 11.08 4.63 2.23
C SER A 378 12.07 5.28 1.27
N GLY A 379 11.61 6.00 0.25
CA GLY A 379 12.43 6.70 -0.74
C GLY A 379 13.16 5.84 -1.78
N GLU A 380 13.17 4.51 -1.63
CA GLU A 380 13.88 3.58 -2.52
C GLU A 380 12.97 2.84 -3.52
N SER A 381 11.65 3.11 -3.50
CA SER A 381 10.67 2.49 -4.42
C SER A 381 10.71 0.95 -4.50
N ASN A 382 11.04 0.27 -3.41
CA ASN A 382 11.17 -1.20 -3.36
C ASN A 382 10.41 -1.87 -2.21
N VAL A 383 9.60 -1.13 -1.46
CA VAL A 383 8.82 -1.67 -0.33
C VAL A 383 7.58 -0.83 -0.11
N MET A 384 6.47 -1.50 0.22
CA MET A 384 5.25 -0.83 0.65
C MET A 384 5.16 -0.81 2.17
N GLY A 385 4.50 0.20 2.68
CA GLY A 385 4.17 0.33 4.09
C GLY A 385 3.19 1.48 4.32
N GLY A 386 2.49 1.42 5.44
CA GLY A 386 1.62 2.47 5.94
C GLY A 386 1.70 2.58 7.46
N SER A 387 1.35 3.75 7.98
CA SER A 387 1.19 3.97 9.40
C SER A 387 -0.16 4.60 9.71
N LEU A 388 -0.70 4.25 10.88
CA LEU A 388 -1.83 4.92 11.51
C LEU A 388 -1.35 5.38 12.89
N MET A 389 -1.53 6.66 13.17
CA MET A 389 -1.21 7.27 14.44
C MET A 389 -2.48 7.82 15.09
N ILE A 390 -2.78 7.40 16.31
CA ILE A 390 -3.89 7.93 17.10
C ILE A 390 -3.38 9.05 17.99
N ARG A 391 -3.89 10.27 17.82
CA ARG A 391 -3.42 11.42 18.60
C ARG A 391 -3.70 11.23 20.09
N PRO A 392 -2.69 11.29 20.98
CA PRO A 392 -2.91 11.06 22.42
C PRO A 392 -3.91 11.99 23.09
N LYS A 393 -3.98 13.26 22.64
CA LYS A 393 -4.85 14.29 23.19
C LYS A 393 -6.23 14.35 22.51
N SER A 394 -6.54 13.43 21.61
CA SER A 394 -7.86 13.37 20.96
C SER A 394 -8.93 12.90 21.94
N ASN A 395 -10.15 13.46 21.82
CA ASN A 395 -11.32 12.95 22.55
C ASN A 395 -11.70 11.51 22.14
N TRP A 396 -11.22 11.06 20.97
CA TRP A 396 -11.42 9.72 20.46
C TRP A 396 -10.32 8.73 20.89
N ALA A 397 -9.21 9.21 21.46
CA ALA A 397 -7.99 8.44 21.67
C ALA A 397 -8.24 7.14 22.44
N GLN A 398 -8.91 7.21 23.59
CA GLN A 398 -9.15 6.04 24.43
C GLN A 398 -10.01 4.98 23.73
N ALA A 399 -11.09 5.41 23.06
CA ALA A 399 -12.00 4.50 22.36
C ALA A 399 -11.30 3.84 21.16
N LEU A 400 -10.54 4.63 20.39
CA LEU A 400 -9.78 4.14 19.25
C LEU A 400 -8.66 3.19 19.68
N LEU A 401 -7.89 3.51 20.72
CA LEU A 401 -6.83 2.63 21.23
C LEU A 401 -7.39 1.31 21.77
N ASN A 402 -8.51 1.34 22.48
CA ASN A 402 -9.16 0.14 22.98
C ASN A 402 -9.62 -0.79 21.86
N LEU A 403 -10.27 -0.23 20.82
CA LEU A 403 -10.67 -1.01 19.64
C LEU A 403 -9.45 -1.47 18.86
N GLN A 404 -8.46 -0.62 18.67
CA GLN A 404 -7.23 -0.97 17.98
C GLN A 404 -6.53 -2.14 18.67
N GLY A 405 -6.49 -2.20 20.01
CA GLY A 405 -5.95 -3.34 20.75
C GLY A 405 -6.73 -4.65 20.58
N GLN A 406 -8.01 -4.59 20.18
CA GLN A 406 -8.84 -5.78 19.89
C GLN A 406 -8.76 -6.21 18.43
N GLU A 407 -8.59 -5.24 17.53
CA GLU A 407 -8.79 -5.38 16.09
C GLU A 407 -7.49 -5.41 15.28
N TYR A 408 -6.38 -4.97 15.87
CA TYR A 408 -5.11 -4.88 15.19
C TYR A 408 -4.45 -6.26 15.06
N GLU A 409 -4.11 -6.60 13.82
CA GLU A 409 -3.20 -7.68 13.48
C GLU A 409 -1.96 -7.06 12.84
N ASP A 410 -0.78 -7.44 13.31
CA ASP A 410 0.46 -7.03 12.65
C ASP A 410 0.64 -7.83 11.37
N LEU A 411 0.21 -7.23 10.25
CA LEU A 411 0.27 -7.83 8.92
C LEU A 411 1.38 -7.22 8.06
N LEU A 412 2.16 -6.28 8.58
CA LEU A 412 3.35 -5.82 7.87
C LEU A 412 4.38 -6.95 7.87
N TRP A 413 4.61 -7.53 6.68
CA TRP A 413 5.51 -8.65 6.53
C TRP A 413 6.92 -8.32 7.02
N ASP A 414 7.56 -9.29 7.66
CA ASP A 414 8.83 -9.12 8.37
C ASP A 414 9.94 -8.55 7.47
N GLU A 415 10.13 -9.12 6.28
CA GLU A 415 11.13 -8.63 5.33
C GLU A 415 10.79 -7.22 4.81
N ASP A 416 9.50 -6.90 4.67
CA ASP A 416 9.09 -5.53 4.31
C ASP A 416 9.41 -4.55 5.44
N ALA A 417 9.16 -4.91 6.70
CA ALA A 417 9.51 -4.07 7.85
C ALA A 417 11.02 -3.79 7.93
N ILE A 418 11.86 -4.80 7.67
CA ILE A 418 13.32 -4.68 7.63
C ILE A 418 13.77 -3.68 6.55
N PHE A 419 13.26 -3.83 5.32
CA PHE A 419 13.62 -2.92 4.23
C PHE A 419 13.10 -1.51 4.50
N LEU A 420 11.89 -1.39 5.03
CA LEU A 420 11.30 -0.09 5.35
C LEU A 420 12.08 0.63 6.45
N GLU A 421 12.53 -0.08 7.50
CA GLU A 421 13.39 0.49 8.54
C GLU A 421 14.71 0.97 7.95
N ARG A 422 15.40 0.12 7.17
CA ARG A 422 16.68 0.47 6.55
C ARG A 422 16.55 1.71 5.66
N ASN A 423 15.57 1.70 4.77
CA ASN A 423 15.36 2.74 3.78
C ASN A 423 15.00 4.09 4.42
N SER A 424 14.30 4.07 5.57
CA SER A 424 13.88 5.28 6.28
C SER A 424 14.96 5.90 7.17
N ARG A 425 16.13 5.27 7.34
CA ARG A 425 17.28 5.87 8.07
C ARG A 425 17.77 7.17 7.44
N ALA A 426 17.65 7.30 6.12
CA ALA A 426 18.03 8.50 5.37
C ALA A 426 16.85 9.46 5.12
N PHE A 427 15.69 9.22 5.75
CA PHE A 427 14.46 9.96 5.42
C PHE A 427 14.62 11.49 5.54
N GLN A 428 15.10 11.99 6.68
CA GLN A 428 15.18 13.43 6.93
C GLN A 428 16.21 14.12 6.02
N SER A 429 17.40 13.53 5.83
CA SER A 429 18.41 14.08 4.92
C SER A 429 17.97 14.04 3.47
N ARG A 430 17.29 12.97 3.06
CA ARG A 430 16.66 12.85 1.73
C ARG A 430 15.61 13.94 1.54
N LEU A 431 14.73 14.14 2.51
CA LEU A 431 13.66 15.14 2.42
C LEU A 431 14.22 16.56 2.36
N ALA A 432 15.25 16.88 3.17
CA ALA A 432 15.93 18.17 3.10
C ALA A 432 16.50 18.45 1.69
N GLN A 433 17.12 17.45 1.07
CA GLN A 433 17.61 17.58 -0.30
C GLN A 433 16.46 17.71 -1.32
N VAL A 434 15.38 16.95 -1.16
CA VAL A 434 14.17 17.06 -2.01
C VAL A 434 13.61 18.48 -1.94
N ASN A 435 13.46 19.05 -0.75
CA ASN A 435 12.95 20.41 -0.58
C ASN A 435 13.81 21.44 -1.32
N VAL A 436 15.14 21.40 -1.16
CA VAL A 436 16.08 22.29 -1.85
C VAL A 436 15.99 22.13 -3.38
N SER A 437 15.98 20.88 -3.87
CA SER A 437 15.91 20.60 -5.30
C SER A 437 14.56 21.01 -5.91
N THR A 438 13.46 20.82 -5.18
CA THR A 438 12.12 21.21 -5.60
C THR A 438 11.99 22.72 -5.69
N GLU A 439 12.48 23.48 -4.72
CA GLU A 439 12.48 24.96 -4.78
C GLU A 439 13.25 25.46 -6.01
N ALA A 440 14.46 24.96 -6.23
CA ALA A 440 15.26 25.32 -7.39
C ALA A 440 14.58 24.98 -8.73
N LEU A 441 13.89 23.83 -8.79
CA LEU A 441 13.15 23.43 -9.99
C LEU A 441 11.91 24.31 -10.23
N VAL A 442 11.18 24.67 -9.18
CA VAL A 442 10.03 25.58 -9.27
C VAL A 442 10.47 26.95 -9.76
N ASP A 443 11.58 27.49 -9.23
CA ASP A 443 12.13 28.77 -9.67
C ASP A 443 12.64 28.73 -11.11
N PHE A 444 13.14 27.59 -11.58
CA PHE A 444 13.53 27.39 -12.98
C PHE A 444 12.33 27.31 -13.94
N LEU A 445 11.19 26.77 -13.49
CA LEU A 445 9.99 26.57 -14.30
C LEU A 445 9.06 27.79 -14.33
N ARG A 446 9.20 28.72 -13.38
CA ARG A 446 8.52 30.02 -13.34
C ARG A 446 9.14 30.99 -14.34
#